data_AF-A0A1M5FIP5-F1
#
_entry.id   AF-A0A1M5FIP5-F1
#
_cell.length_a   1.000
_cell.length_b   1.000
_cell.length_c   1.000
_cell.angle_alpha   90.00
_cell.angle_beta   90.00
_cell.angle_gamma   90.00
#
_symmetry.space_group_name_H-M   'P 1'
#
loop_
_entity.id
_entity.type
_entity.pdbx_description
1 polymer ?
#
loop_
_entity_poly.entity_id
_entity_poly.type
_entity_poly.pdbx_seq_one_letter_code
_entity_poly.pdbx_strand_id
1 'polypeptide(L)'
;MINNEYLNVKEISVHTSQSTRNVRRIISRIQGEVAAELMYKDKNNTWRVHKLLLGRFKPQRIREHKYYALSIDLCHDYSEDEIEVVLRFAIEQMDDVPVEMNYVIEQKKANGQNHIHCYVRCNNKKKLLRCIRLGFSAVSYHQSGIFDLVGWKQYITKDNNKIIKIDNFKKNKK
;
A
#
# COMPACT_ATOMS: atom_id res chain seq x y z
N MET A 1 -39.80 -11.84 -13.50
CA MET A 1 -38.94 -10.79 -12.94
C MET A 1 -38.19 -10.13 -14.07
N ILE A 2 -38.33 -8.82 -14.26
CA ILE A 2 -37.56 -8.10 -15.29
C ILE A 2 -36.11 -8.03 -14.79
N ASN A 3 -35.24 -8.82 -15.38
CA ASN A 3 -33.81 -8.72 -15.13
C ASN A 3 -33.34 -7.38 -15.68
N ASN A 4 -33.16 -6.37 -14.83
CA ASN A 4 -32.57 -5.11 -15.25
C ASN A 4 -31.12 -5.40 -15.70
N GLU A 5 -30.86 -5.33 -17.01
CA GLU A 5 -29.58 -5.69 -17.62
C GLU A 5 -28.49 -4.64 -17.38
N TYR A 6 -28.91 -3.45 -16.94
CA TYR A 6 -28.05 -2.31 -16.67
C TYR A 6 -27.96 -2.02 -15.19
N LEU A 7 -26.76 -1.67 -14.75
CA LEU A 7 -26.44 -1.27 -13.41
C LEU A 7 -25.99 0.19 -13.38
N ASN A 8 -26.35 0.91 -12.33
CA ASN A 8 -25.85 2.23 -12.04
C ASN A 8 -24.54 2.17 -11.21
N VAL A 9 -23.89 3.32 -11.04
CA VAL A 9 -22.61 3.44 -10.31
C VAL A 9 -22.68 2.87 -8.88
N LYS A 10 -23.81 3.05 -8.17
CA LYS A 10 -24.00 2.58 -6.80
C LYS A 10 -24.12 1.05 -6.76
N GLU A 11 -24.87 0.47 -7.69
CA GLU A 11 -25.03 -0.98 -7.82
C GLU A 11 -23.70 -1.66 -8.17
N ILE A 12 -22.94 -1.11 -9.13
CA ILE A 12 -21.60 -1.63 -9.49
C ILE A 12 -20.64 -1.54 -8.31
N SER A 13 -20.69 -0.44 -7.55
CA SER A 13 -19.87 -0.22 -6.36
C SER A 13 -20.10 -1.30 -5.30
N VAL A 14 -21.35 -1.67 -5.06
CA VAL A 14 -21.74 -2.78 -4.17
C VAL A 14 -21.28 -4.12 -4.75
N HIS A 15 -21.59 -4.40 -6.03
CA HIS A 15 -21.23 -5.66 -6.68
C HIS A 15 -19.73 -5.94 -6.72
N THR A 16 -18.90 -4.90 -6.82
CA THR A 16 -17.44 -5.03 -6.95
C THR A 16 -16.67 -4.69 -5.69
N SER A 17 -17.36 -4.35 -4.59
CA SER A 17 -16.76 -3.90 -3.33
C SER A 17 -15.76 -2.75 -3.52
N GLN A 18 -16.13 -1.77 -4.36
CA GLN A 18 -15.31 -0.59 -4.67
C GLN A 18 -16.03 0.70 -4.31
N SER A 19 -15.30 1.79 -4.13
CA SER A 19 -15.93 3.11 -3.97
C SER A 19 -16.57 3.58 -5.28
N THR A 20 -17.69 4.31 -5.17
CA THR A 20 -18.35 4.95 -6.33
C THR A 20 -17.41 5.87 -7.13
N ARG A 21 -16.43 6.49 -6.45
CA ARG A 21 -15.37 7.27 -7.10
C ARG A 21 -14.50 6.41 -8.02
N ASN A 22 -14.12 5.21 -7.57
CA ASN A 22 -13.34 4.29 -8.38
C ASN A 22 -14.13 3.78 -9.59
N VAL A 23 -15.42 3.46 -9.40
CA VAL A 23 -16.33 3.06 -10.49
C VAL A 23 -16.42 4.16 -11.55
N ARG A 24 -16.64 5.42 -11.16
CA ARG A 24 -16.65 6.57 -12.10
C ARG A 24 -15.33 6.75 -12.86
N ARG A 25 -14.20 6.52 -12.18
CA ARG A 25 -12.87 6.55 -12.81
C ARG A 25 -12.72 5.47 -13.88
N ILE A 26 -13.20 4.25 -13.61
CA ILE A 26 -13.18 3.15 -14.59
C ILE A 26 -14.08 3.47 -15.77
N ILE A 27 -15.31 3.96 -15.54
CA ILE A 27 -16.23 4.42 -16.59
C ILE A 27 -15.57 5.44 -17.51
N SER A 28 -14.96 6.48 -16.92
CA SER A 28 -14.32 7.56 -17.69
C SER A 28 -13.17 7.07 -18.56
N ARG A 29 -12.51 5.97 -18.17
CA ARG A 29 -11.44 5.32 -18.94
C ARG A 29 -12.00 4.50 -20.10
N ILE A 30 -13.05 3.72 -19.87
CA ILE A 30 -13.57 2.75 -20.86
C ILE A 30 -14.65 3.35 -21.79
N GLN A 31 -15.17 4.56 -21.52
CA GLN A 31 -16.25 5.16 -22.32
C GLN A 31 -15.92 5.40 -23.79
N GLY A 32 -14.64 5.54 -24.14
CA GLY A 32 -14.21 5.66 -25.54
C GLY A 32 -13.98 4.31 -26.24
N GLU A 33 -14.03 3.20 -25.51
CA GLU A 33 -13.68 1.85 -25.99
C GLU A 33 -14.91 0.95 -26.13
N VAL A 34 -16.08 1.41 -25.68
CA VAL A 34 -17.26 0.58 -25.46
C VAL A 34 -18.44 1.17 -26.23
N ALA A 35 -19.20 0.30 -26.89
CA ALA A 35 -20.38 0.68 -27.65
C ALA A 35 -21.48 1.28 -26.74
N ALA A 36 -22.27 2.22 -27.27
CA ALA A 36 -23.28 2.95 -26.51
C ALA A 36 -24.37 2.03 -25.91
N GLU A 37 -24.63 0.90 -26.56
CA GLU A 37 -25.57 -0.13 -26.11
C GLU A 37 -25.10 -0.80 -24.81
N LEU A 38 -23.78 -0.84 -24.58
CA LEU A 38 -23.19 -1.44 -23.39
C LEU A 38 -22.98 -0.41 -22.26
N MET A 39 -22.84 0.88 -22.60
CA MET A 39 -22.67 1.94 -21.61
C MET A 39 -23.14 3.30 -22.11
N TYR A 40 -24.06 3.93 -21.39
CA TYR A 40 -24.61 5.24 -21.74
C TYR A 40 -25.04 6.05 -20.50
N LYS A 41 -25.39 7.33 -20.69
CA LYS A 41 -26.08 8.13 -19.67
C LYS A 41 -27.57 8.18 -19.95
N ASP A 42 -28.40 7.93 -18.94
CA ASP A 42 -29.84 8.06 -19.07
C ASP A 42 -30.30 9.54 -19.09
N LYS A 43 -31.61 9.76 -19.22
CA LYS A 43 -32.22 11.10 -19.24
C LYS A 43 -31.91 11.95 -17.99
N ASN A 44 -31.55 11.30 -16.88
CA ASN A 44 -31.16 11.95 -15.63
C ASN A 44 -29.64 12.13 -15.51
N ASN A 45 -28.90 12.02 -16.63
CA ASN A 45 -27.44 12.06 -16.66
C ASN A 45 -26.75 11.00 -15.80
N THR A 46 -27.44 9.90 -15.48
CA THR A 46 -26.90 8.81 -14.67
C THR A 46 -26.33 7.73 -15.57
N TRP A 47 -25.10 7.29 -15.27
CA TRP A 47 -24.47 6.19 -15.99
C TRP A 47 -25.24 4.89 -15.83
N ARG A 48 -25.53 4.24 -16.96
CA ARG A 48 -26.08 2.89 -17.09
C ARG A 48 -25.04 2.01 -17.76
N VAL A 49 -24.65 0.95 -17.08
CA VAL A 49 -23.58 0.04 -17.51
C VAL A 49 -24.17 -1.36 -17.61
N HIS A 50 -24.09 -1.97 -18.78
CA HIS A 50 -24.58 -3.32 -18.98
C HIS A 50 -23.78 -4.32 -18.13
N LYS A 51 -24.46 -5.32 -17.56
CA LYS A 51 -23.85 -6.40 -16.77
C LYS A 51 -22.66 -7.11 -17.44
N LEU A 52 -22.59 -7.17 -18.77
CA LEU A 52 -21.46 -7.76 -19.51
C LEU A 52 -20.13 -7.04 -19.22
N LEU A 53 -20.19 -5.75 -18.89
CA LEU A 53 -19.00 -4.97 -18.55
C LEU A 53 -18.55 -5.15 -17.10
N LEU A 54 -19.30 -5.84 -16.23
CA LEU A 54 -18.94 -6.01 -14.82
C LEU A 54 -17.54 -6.59 -14.62
N GLY A 55 -17.08 -7.45 -15.54
CA GLY A 55 -15.72 -7.97 -15.54
C GLY A 55 -14.63 -6.88 -15.56
N ARG A 56 -14.90 -5.74 -16.22
CA ARG A 56 -13.99 -4.57 -16.30
C ARG A 56 -13.92 -3.78 -14.99
N PHE A 57 -14.88 -3.99 -14.09
CA PHE A 57 -14.96 -3.35 -12.77
C PHE A 57 -14.43 -4.24 -11.65
N LYS A 58 -14.04 -5.49 -11.93
CA LYS A 58 -13.40 -6.35 -10.91
C LYS A 58 -12.15 -5.65 -10.36
N PRO A 59 -11.97 -5.59 -9.03
CA PRO A 59 -10.72 -5.09 -8.46
C PRO A 59 -9.57 -5.91 -9.01
N GLN A 60 -8.59 -5.26 -9.65
CA GLN A 60 -7.41 -5.98 -10.15
C GLN A 60 -6.60 -6.60 -9.00
N ARG A 61 -6.55 -5.93 -7.82
CA ARG A 61 -6.01 -6.45 -6.55
C ARG A 61 -6.66 -5.71 -5.37
N ILE A 62 -7.13 -6.43 -4.35
CA ILE A 62 -7.56 -5.84 -3.06
C ILE A 62 -6.34 -5.87 -2.14
N ARG A 63 -6.01 -4.75 -1.49
CA ARG A 63 -5.01 -4.77 -0.42
C ARG A 63 -5.68 -5.30 0.85
N GLU A 64 -5.50 -6.59 1.12
CA GLU A 64 -6.05 -7.23 2.33
C GLU A 64 -5.50 -6.61 3.61
N HIS A 65 -4.24 -6.16 3.56
CA HIS A 65 -3.60 -5.51 4.70
C HIS A 65 -3.15 -4.08 4.37
N LYS A 66 -3.27 -3.17 5.34
CA LYS A 66 -2.80 -1.77 5.22
C LYS A 66 -1.25 -1.64 5.23
N TYR A 67 -0.53 -2.74 5.09
CA TYR A 67 0.93 -2.71 4.98
C TYR A 67 1.36 -2.13 3.63
N TYR A 68 2.50 -1.45 3.65
CA TYR A 68 3.21 -1.04 2.45
C TYR A 68 4.69 -1.39 2.59
N ALA A 69 5.33 -1.64 1.47
CA ALA A 69 6.75 -1.92 1.42
C ALA A 69 7.51 -0.60 1.54
N LEU A 70 8.59 -0.63 2.31
CA LEU A 70 9.52 0.47 2.46
C LEU A 70 10.94 -0.11 2.40
N SER A 71 11.68 0.23 1.37
CA SER A 71 13.11 -0.04 1.28
C SER A 71 13.89 1.20 1.68
N ILE A 72 14.91 1.04 2.51
CA ILE A 72 15.75 2.14 3.02
C ILE A 72 17.20 1.83 2.66
N ASP A 73 17.79 2.75 1.91
CA ASP A 73 19.16 2.71 1.44
C ASP A 73 20.00 3.67 2.28
N LEU A 74 20.88 3.10 3.09
CA LEU A 74 21.79 3.84 3.95
C LEU A 74 22.95 4.37 3.09
N CYS A 75 23.33 5.64 3.30
CA CYS A 75 24.48 6.23 2.62
C CYS A 75 25.80 5.98 3.36
N HIS A 76 25.73 5.47 4.59
CA HIS A 76 26.88 5.16 5.43
C HIS A 76 26.76 3.72 5.96
N ASP A 77 27.90 3.16 6.38
CA ASP A 77 28.00 1.79 6.86
C ASP A 77 27.60 1.71 8.34
N TYR A 78 26.30 1.82 8.59
CA TYR A 78 25.75 1.57 9.93
C TYR A 78 25.75 0.06 10.23
N SER A 79 26.20 -0.30 11.42
CA SER A 79 26.03 -1.65 11.98
C SER A 79 24.55 -1.96 12.22
N GLU A 80 24.22 -3.24 12.38
CA GLU A 80 22.84 -3.67 12.67
C GLU A 80 22.32 -3.04 13.98
N ASP A 81 23.17 -2.93 15.00
CA ASP A 81 22.83 -2.32 16.29
C ASP A 81 22.53 -0.82 16.15
N GLU A 82 23.35 -0.08 15.38
CA GLU A 82 23.09 1.35 15.11
C GLU A 82 21.80 1.54 14.31
N ILE A 83 21.54 0.67 13.33
CA ILE A 83 20.28 0.68 12.57
C ILE A 83 19.10 0.49 13.51
N GLU A 84 19.17 -0.48 14.42
CA GLU A 84 18.10 -0.71 15.39
C GLU A 84 17.86 0.52 16.27
N VAL A 85 18.92 1.14 16.79
CA VAL A 85 18.83 2.37 17.61
C VAL A 85 18.14 3.50 16.83
N VAL A 86 18.55 3.73 15.58
CA VAL A 86 17.99 4.79 14.74
C VAL A 86 16.53 4.50 14.39
N LEU A 87 16.18 3.25 14.07
CA LEU A 87 14.80 2.86 13.79
C LEU A 87 13.91 2.99 15.04
N ARG A 88 14.39 2.61 16.23
CA ARG A 88 13.68 2.83 17.49
C ARG A 88 13.43 4.30 17.73
N PHE A 89 14.44 5.14 17.56
CA PHE A 89 14.28 6.59 17.62
C PHE A 89 13.20 7.08 16.64
N ALA A 90 13.24 6.65 15.38
CA ALA A 90 12.26 7.08 14.38
C ALA A 90 10.82 6.67 14.75
N ILE A 91 10.64 5.49 15.35
CA ILE A 91 9.33 5.02 15.85
C ILE A 91 8.90 5.79 17.09
N GLU A 92 9.81 6.16 17.98
CA GLU A 92 9.50 6.98 19.15
C GLU A 92 9.04 8.39 18.78
N GLN A 93 9.67 9.00 17.76
CA GLN A 93 9.29 10.31 17.22
C GLN A 93 7.93 10.30 16.47
N MET A 94 7.29 9.13 16.32
CA MET A 94 5.92 9.06 15.83
C MET A 94 4.89 9.46 16.88
N ASP A 95 5.28 9.63 18.15
CA ASP A 95 4.43 9.99 19.28
C ASP A 95 3.21 9.05 19.37
N ASP A 96 2.00 9.62 19.38
CA ASP A 96 0.73 8.90 19.45
C ASP A 96 0.28 8.30 18.11
N VAL A 97 1.02 8.56 17.02
CA VAL A 97 0.66 8.02 15.70
C VAL A 97 1.01 6.54 15.66
N PRO A 98 0.03 5.63 15.55
CA PRO A 98 0.31 4.20 15.59
C PRO A 98 1.12 3.76 14.37
N VAL A 99 2.25 3.12 14.64
CA VAL A 99 3.15 2.55 13.63
C VAL A 99 3.58 1.16 14.02
N GLU A 100 3.54 0.26 13.03
CA GLU A 100 4.19 -1.03 13.06
C GLU A 100 5.23 -1.06 11.94
N MET A 101 6.48 -1.34 12.28
CA MET A 101 7.53 -1.58 11.31
C MET A 101 8.08 -2.99 11.52
N ASN A 102 8.04 -3.78 10.46
CA ASN A 102 8.68 -5.08 10.40
C ASN A 102 9.78 -4.97 9.35
N TYR A 103 11.01 -5.30 9.69
CA TYR A 103 12.15 -5.07 8.82
C TYR A 103 13.17 -6.22 8.85
N VAL A 104 13.98 -6.25 7.81
CA VAL A 104 15.14 -7.11 7.62
C VAL A 104 16.30 -6.23 7.17
N ILE A 105 17.49 -6.51 7.66
CA ILE A 105 18.75 -5.91 7.18
C ILE A 105 19.39 -6.93 6.21
N GLU A 106 19.67 -6.49 4.99
CA GLU A 106 20.36 -7.27 3.94
C GLU A 106 21.61 -6.49 3.51
N GLN A 107 22.74 -7.16 3.34
CA GLN A 107 23.91 -6.53 2.71
C GLN A 107 23.77 -6.54 1.19
N LYS A 108 23.87 -5.38 0.57
CA LYS A 108 23.89 -5.27 -0.88
C LYS A 108 25.12 -5.95 -1.45
N LYS A 109 24.91 -6.87 -2.39
CA LYS A 109 26.01 -7.51 -3.15
C LYS A 109 26.88 -6.52 -3.92
N ALA A 110 26.30 -5.39 -4.34
CA ALA A 110 26.99 -4.42 -5.20
C ALA A 110 28.07 -3.60 -4.46
N ASN A 111 27.87 -3.30 -3.17
CA ASN A 111 28.75 -2.40 -2.42
C ASN A 111 28.96 -2.80 -0.94
N GLY A 112 28.44 -3.95 -0.51
CA GLY A 112 28.57 -4.45 0.86
C GLY A 112 27.74 -3.68 1.91
N GLN A 113 27.03 -2.62 1.51
CA GLN A 113 26.33 -1.77 2.46
C GLN A 113 25.02 -2.38 2.93
N ASN A 114 24.68 -2.10 4.19
CA ASN A 114 23.40 -2.51 4.76
C ASN A 114 22.23 -1.78 4.09
N HIS A 115 21.24 -2.57 3.70
CA HIS A 115 19.98 -2.16 3.11
C HIS A 115 18.83 -2.71 3.92
N ILE A 116 17.82 -1.88 4.18
CA ILE A 116 16.72 -2.27 5.05
C ILE A 116 15.47 -2.50 4.20
N HIS A 117 14.95 -3.73 4.22
CA HIS A 117 13.67 -4.06 3.63
C HIS A 117 12.59 -4.12 4.70
N CYS A 118 11.53 -3.32 4.55
CA CYS A 118 10.45 -3.24 5.52
C CYS A 118 9.08 -3.53 4.92
N TYR A 119 8.16 -3.99 5.75
CA TYR A 119 6.73 -3.79 5.57
C TYR A 119 6.14 -3.06 6.77
N VAL A 120 5.46 -1.96 6.50
CA VAL A 120 5.06 -0.98 7.51
C VAL A 120 3.56 -0.78 7.49
N ARG A 121 2.94 -0.75 8.68
CA ARG A 121 1.56 -0.32 8.88
C ARG A 121 1.57 1.02 9.60
N CYS A 122 1.27 2.09 8.86
CA CYS A 122 1.22 3.45 9.40
C CYS A 122 0.19 4.28 8.62
N ASN A 123 -0.62 5.07 9.33
CA ASN A 123 -1.57 5.99 8.71
C ASN A 123 -0.91 7.31 8.26
N ASN A 124 0.25 7.69 8.82
CA ASN A 124 0.99 8.91 8.49
C ASN A 124 2.39 8.61 7.95
N LYS A 125 2.45 8.17 6.69
CA LYS A 125 3.71 7.81 6.00
C LYS A 125 4.70 8.97 5.93
N LYS A 126 4.20 10.20 5.74
CA LYS A 126 5.04 11.40 5.62
C LYS A 126 5.79 11.69 6.92
N LYS A 127 5.11 11.60 8.07
CA LYS A 127 5.75 11.74 9.39
C LYS A 127 6.82 10.67 9.58
N LEU A 128 6.50 9.40 9.32
CA LEU A 128 7.46 8.32 9.48
C LEU A 128 8.72 8.51 8.63
N LEU A 129 8.57 8.84 7.35
CA LEU A 129 9.72 9.11 6.47
C LEU A 129 10.56 10.30 6.96
N ARG A 130 9.92 11.33 7.52
CA ARG A 130 10.63 12.45 8.14
C ARG A 130 11.43 11.98 9.37
N CYS A 131 10.84 11.18 10.25
CA CYS A 131 11.53 10.64 11.43
C CYS A 131 12.73 9.75 11.04
N ILE A 132 12.57 8.89 10.03
CA ILE A 132 13.67 8.07 9.48
C ILE A 132 14.79 8.97 8.95
N ARG A 133 14.46 10.01 8.18
CA ARG A 133 15.44 10.99 7.65
C ARG A 133 16.08 11.87 8.72
N LEU A 134 15.45 12.03 9.88
CA LEU A 134 16.06 12.73 11.01
C LEU A 134 17.03 11.82 11.75
N GLY A 135 16.73 10.53 11.83
CA GLY A 135 17.58 9.54 12.47
C GLY A 135 18.80 9.16 11.64
N PHE A 136 18.63 8.94 10.33
CA PHE A 136 19.73 8.70 9.39
C PHE A 136 20.17 10.02 8.76
N SER A 137 21.46 10.37 8.88
CA SER A 137 22.03 11.63 8.36
C SER A 137 21.77 11.81 6.85
N ALA A 138 21.99 10.75 6.08
CA ALA A 138 21.73 10.67 4.65
C ALA A 138 21.13 9.30 4.31
N VAL A 139 19.97 9.32 3.66
CA VAL A 139 19.20 8.12 3.35
C VAL A 139 18.38 8.32 2.09
N SER A 140 18.27 7.27 1.27
CA SER A 140 17.28 7.20 0.21
C SER A 140 16.26 6.10 0.50
N TYR A 141 15.06 6.21 -0.05
CA TYR A 141 14.00 5.26 0.22
C TYR A 141 13.10 5.04 -0.98
N HIS A 142 12.54 3.84 -1.05
CA HIS A 142 11.52 3.48 -2.02
C HIS A 142 10.29 2.91 -1.31
N GLN A 143 9.10 3.36 -1.70
CA GLN A 143 7.84 2.89 -1.13
C GLN A 143 6.94 2.28 -2.21
N SER A 144 6.31 1.15 -1.91
CA SER A 144 5.34 0.55 -2.81
C SER A 144 4.19 -0.11 -2.03
N GLY A 145 3.08 -0.36 -2.73
CA GLY A 145 1.98 -1.12 -2.13
C GLY A 145 2.30 -2.60 -2.04
N ILE A 146 1.97 -3.21 -0.91
CA ILE A 146 1.97 -4.67 -0.79
C ILE A 146 0.57 -5.17 -1.13
N PHE A 147 0.49 -6.06 -2.11
CA PHE A 147 -0.76 -6.73 -2.49
C PHE A 147 -0.75 -8.22 -2.10
N ASP A 148 0.44 -8.81 -2.02
CA ASP A 148 0.69 -10.14 -1.48
C ASP A 148 1.71 -10.01 -0.34
N LEU A 149 1.22 -10.09 0.90
CA LEU A 149 2.08 -9.97 2.08
C LEU A 149 2.92 -11.23 2.30
N VAL A 150 2.43 -12.40 1.90
CA VAL A 150 3.17 -13.66 2.06
C VAL A 150 4.36 -13.67 1.12
N GLY A 151 4.14 -13.36 -0.16
CA GLY A 151 5.21 -13.22 -1.15
C GLY A 151 6.22 -12.14 -0.78
N TRP A 152 5.76 -11.01 -0.23
CA TRP A 152 6.69 -9.98 0.26
C TRP A 152 7.55 -10.46 1.43
N LYS A 153 6.96 -11.16 2.42
CA LYS A 153 7.72 -11.73 3.54
C LYS A 153 8.78 -12.72 3.05
N GLN A 154 8.40 -13.63 2.15
CA GLN A 154 9.33 -14.59 1.56
C GLN A 154 10.48 -13.92 0.80
N TYR A 155 10.17 -12.84 0.06
CA TYR A 155 11.18 -12.07 -0.65
C TYR A 155 12.22 -11.44 0.28
N ILE A 156 11.79 -10.78 1.36
CA ILE A 156 12.73 -10.10 2.27
C ILE A 156 13.49 -11.08 3.18
N THR A 157 13.02 -12.31 3.35
CA THR A 157 13.69 -13.36 4.13
C THR A 157 14.45 -14.38 3.29
N LYS A 158 14.63 -14.12 1.97
CA LYS A 158 15.23 -15.08 1.03
C LYS A 158 16.62 -15.57 1.45
N ASP A 159 17.40 -14.72 2.12
CA ASP A 159 18.77 -15.01 2.59
C ASP A 159 18.78 -15.47 4.06
N ASN A 160 17.68 -16.07 4.54
CA ASN A 160 17.50 -16.55 5.91
C ASN A 160 17.56 -15.45 6.99
N ASN A 161 17.43 -14.19 6.57
CA ASN A 161 17.38 -13.05 7.48
C ASN A 161 16.09 -13.08 8.32
N LYS A 162 16.22 -12.76 9.60
CA LYS A 162 15.09 -12.74 10.55
C LYS A 162 14.36 -11.41 10.44
N ILE A 163 13.03 -11.47 10.42
CA ILE A 163 12.20 -10.27 10.51
C ILE A 163 12.23 -9.77 11.95
N ILE A 164 12.67 -8.53 12.13
CA ILE A 164 12.62 -7.80 13.40
C ILE A 164 11.38 -6.90 13.39
N LYS A 165 10.70 -6.81 14.53
CA LYS A 165 9.49 -6.00 14.69
C LYS A 165 9.71 -4.89 15.71
N ILE A 166 9.35 -3.66 15.35
CA ILE A 166 9.28 -2.51 16.25
C ILE A 166 7.91 -1.83 16.09
N ASP A 167 7.23 -1.54 17.19
CA ASP A 167 5.94 -0.86 17.20
C ASP A 167 5.77 0.07 18.41
N ASN A 168 4.91 1.08 18.27
CA ASN A 168 4.55 2.01 19.36
C ASN A 168 3.10 1.85 19.85
N PHE A 169 2.41 0.75 19.50
CA PHE A 169 0.99 0.56 19.82
C PHE A 169 0.69 0.56 21.33
N LYS A 170 1.70 0.28 22.17
CA LYS A 170 1.55 0.19 23.62
C LYS A 170 1.61 1.54 24.35
N LYS A 171 2.01 2.64 23.71
CA LYS A 171 2.00 3.97 24.36
C LYS A 171 0.58 4.51 24.60
N ASN A 172 -0.43 3.96 23.90
CA ASN A 172 -1.85 4.39 23.97
C ASN A 172 -2.64 3.80 25.16
N LYS A 173 -1.96 3.40 26.25
CA LYS A 173 -2.59 2.95 27.50
C LYS A 173 -2.09 3.78 28.69
N LYS A 174 -2.32 5.09 28.67
CA LYS A 174 -2.30 5.94 29.87
C LYS A 174 -3.36 7.02 29.73
#